data_AF-A0A6N9JIW2-F1
#
_entry.id   AF-A0A6N9JIW2-F1
#
_cell.length_a   1.000
_cell.length_b   1.000
_cell.length_c   1.000
_cell.angle_alpha   90.00
_cell.angle_beta   90.00
_cell.angle_gamma   90.00
#
_symmetry.space_group_name_H-M   'P 1'
#
loop_
_entity.id
_entity.type
_entity.pdbx_description
1 polymer ?
#
loop_
_entity_poly.entity_id
_entity_poly.type
_entity_poly.pdbx_seq_one_letter_code
_entity_poly.pdbx_strand_id
1 'polypeptide(L)'
;MSGYEPSSGWNLPPGCFESDPRAPWNRPDPWEGRTCRECRFCGRVQGAGGEAVCACDAMTGGGPDVEAVDETSEACECFEFE
;
A
#
# COMPACT_ATOMS: atom_id res chain seq x y z
N MET A 1 -14.74 4.44 -23.91
CA MET A 1 -15.00 3.28 -24.78
C MET A 1 -14.47 2.06 -24.04
N SER A 2 -15.34 1.27 -23.39
CA SER A 2 -14.96 -0.04 -22.85
C SER A 2 -14.72 -0.95 -24.05
N GLY A 3 -13.51 -1.47 -24.20
CA GLY A 3 -13.16 -2.36 -25.30
C GLY A 3 -14.13 -3.54 -25.30
N TYR A 4 -14.69 -3.86 -26.47
CA TYR A 4 -15.50 -5.06 -26.63
C TYR A 4 -14.67 -6.29 -26.24
N GLU A 5 -14.99 -6.93 -25.12
CA GLU A 5 -14.41 -8.21 -24.75
C GLU A 5 -15.22 -9.33 -25.43
N PRO A 6 -14.60 -10.17 -26.27
CA PRO A 6 -15.30 -11.31 -26.86
C PRO A 6 -15.70 -12.30 -25.76
N SER A 7 -16.82 -13.02 -25.93
CA SER A 7 -17.34 -13.98 -24.95
C SER A 7 -16.36 -15.11 -24.57
N SER A 8 -15.32 -15.33 -25.38
CA SER A 8 -14.24 -16.30 -25.15
C SER A 8 -13.07 -15.74 -24.32
N GLY A 9 -13.07 -14.45 -23.98
CA GLY A 9 -11.88 -13.73 -23.57
C GLY A 9 -10.84 -13.68 -24.71
N TRP A 10 -9.82 -12.84 -24.57
CA TRP A 10 -8.74 -12.67 -25.55
C TRP A 10 -7.76 -13.87 -25.64
N ASN A 11 -8.20 -15.09 -25.28
CA ASN A 11 -7.33 -16.23 -24.97
C ASN A 11 -6.24 -15.91 -23.93
N LEU A 12 -6.49 -14.91 -23.07
CA LEU A 12 -5.59 -14.55 -21.98
C LEU A 12 -5.77 -15.53 -20.82
N PRO A 13 -4.72 -15.76 -20.00
CA PRO A 13 -4.85 -16.52 -18.77
C PRO A 13 -5.95 -15.94 -17.86
N PRO A 14 -6.61 -16.76 -17.03
CA PRO A 14 -7.48 -16.27 -15.97
C PRO A 14 -6.76 -15.21 -15.12
N GLY A 15 -7.44 -14.11 -14.83
CA GLY A 15 -6.94 -12.95 -14.10
C GLY A 15 -6.31 -11.87 -14.98
N CYS A 16 -6.29 -12.05 -16.31
CA CYS A 16 -5.68 -11.10 -17.25
C CYS A 16 -6.70 -10.36 -18.15
N PHE A 17 -8.00 -10.57 -17.97
CA PHE A 17 -9.06 -9.85 -18.69
C PHE A 17 -9.71 -8.77 -17.80
N GLU A 18 -10.16 -7.67 -18.40
CA GLU A 18 -10.60 -6.45 -17.70
C GLU A 18 -11.81 -6.75 -16.80
N SER A 19 -12.73 -7.57 -17.29
CA SER A 19 -13.90 -8.02 -16.53
C SER A 19 -13.65 -9.20 -15.58
N ASP A 20 -12.43 -9.71 -15.42
CA ASP A 20 -12.18 -10.84 -14.50
C ASP A 20 -12.30 -10.37 -13.05
N PRO A 21 -13.31 -10.82 -12.28
CA PRO A 21 -13.39 -10.47 -10.86
C PRO A 21 -12.18 -10.97 -10.05
N ARG A 22 -11.41 -11.93 -10.57
CA ARG A 22 -10.20 -12.49 -9.95
C ARG A 22 -8.91 -11.82 -10.44
N ALA A 23 -8.99 -10.82 -11.30
CA ALA A 23 -7.82 -10.09 -11.75
C ALA A 23 -7.02 -9.52 -10.57
N PRO A 24 -5.68 -9.53 -10.62
CA PRO A 24 -4.85 -9.03 -9.52
C PRO A 24 -5.16 -7.59 -9.10
N TRP A 25 -5.53 -6.71 -10.05
CA TRP A 25 -5.89 -5.31 -9.78
C TRP A 25 -7.28 -5.12 -9.13
N ASN A 26 -8.09 -6.18 -9.05
CA ASN A 26 -9.35 -6.16 -8.30
C ASN A 26 -9.15 -6.56 -6.83
N ARG A 27 -7.93 -6.91 -6.43
CA ARG A 27 -7.60 -7.14 -5.03
C ARG A 27 -7.45 -5.77 -4.33
N PRO A 28 -7.87 -5.66 -3.06
CA PRO A 28 -7.60 -4.45 -2.29
C PRO A 28 -6.10 -4.21 -2.23
N ASP A 29 -5.72 -2.93 -2.22
CA ASP A 29 -4.32 -2.58 -2.05
C ASP A 29 -3.79 -3.06 -0.69
N PRO A 30 -2.48 -3.35 -0.57
CA PRO A 30 -1.91 -3.89 0.67
C PRO A 30 -2.12 -3.04 1.92
N TRP A 31 -2.30 -1.72 1.76
CA TRP A 31 -2.56 -0.76 2.83
C TRP A 31 -4.03 -0.61 3.19
N GLU A 32 -4.97 -1.06 2.35
CA GLU A 32 -6.40 -0.89 2.62
C GLU A 32 -6.83 -1.63 3.90
N GLY A 33 -7.49 -0.91 4.81
CA GLY A 33 -7.94 -1.43 6.09
C GLY A 33 -6.80 -1.68 7.10
N ARG A 34 -5.59 -1.20 6.81
CA ARG A 34 -4.44 -1.22 7.73
C ARG A 34 -4.21 0.15 8.35
N THR A 35 -3.52 0.14 9.49
CA THR A 35 -3.07 1.36 10.16
C THR A 35 -1.58 1.58 9.95
N CYS A 36 -1.15 2.84 10.00
CA CYS A 36 0.27 3.20 9.87
C CYS A 36 1.15 2.43 10.88
N ARG A 37 0.63 2.16 12.09
CA ARG A 37 1.30 1.34 13.12
C ARG A 37 1.74 -0.05 12.63
N GLU A 38 1.04 -0.64 11.66
CA GLU A 38 1.36 -1.97 11.13
C GLU A 38 2.47 -1.93 10.07
N CYS A 39 2.91 -0.75 9.64
CA CYS A 39 3.94 -0.56 8.62
C CYS A 39 5.34 -0.70 9.22
N ARG A 40 6.25 -1.39 8.53
CA ARG A 40 7.67 -1.48 8.91
C ARG A 40 8.39 -0.13 9.02
N PHE A 41 7.86 0.91 8.39
CA PHE A 41 8.45 2.26 8.41
C PHE A 41 7.91 3.12 9.55
N CYS A 42 6.86 2.68 10.24
CA CYS A 42 6.31 3.39 11.39
C CYS A 42 7.02 2.96 12.66
N GLY A 43 7.68 3.91 13.32
CA GLY A 43 8.38 3.69 14.59
C GLY A 43 7.99 4.73 15.63
N ARG A 44 8.36 4.49 16.90
CA ARG A 44 8.23 5.49 17.97
C ARG A 44 9.59 5.97 18.45
N VAL A 45 9.73 7.28 18.61
CA VAL A 45 10.97 7.86 19.14
C VAL A 45 10.96 7.82 20.66
N GLN A 46 11.96 7.16 21.26
CA GLN A 46 12.13 7.15 22.71
C GLN A 46 12.63 8.52 23.19
N GLY A 47 11.96 9.09 24.20
CA GLY A 47 12.35 10.38 24.82
C GLY A 47 11.51 11.59 24.39
N ALA A 48 10.74 11.51 23.30
CA ALA A 48 9.85 12.56 22.81
C ALA A 48 8.36 12.24 23.09
N GLY A 49 8.04 11.77 24.31
CA GLY A 49 6.65 11.43 24.67
C GLY A 49 6.07 10.21 23.93
N GLY A 50 6.86 9.50 23.13
CA GLY A 50 6.41 8.34 22.36
C GLY A 50 5.71 8.69 21.05
N GLU A 51 6.00 9.87 20.49
CA GLU A 51 5.52 10.28 19.17
C GLU A 51 5.92 9.28 18.08
N ALA A 52 4.96 8.99 17.20
CA ALA A 52 5.17 8.09 16.08
C ALA A 52 5.76 8.86 14.89
N VAL A 53 6.68 8.21 14.18
CA VAL A 53 7.37 8.77 13.02
C VAL A 53 7.34 7.78 11.87
N CYS A 54 7.29 8.32 10.64
CA CYS A 54 7.46 7.58 9.41
C CYS A 54 8.89 7.77 8.90
N ALA A 55 9.59 6.66 8.69
CA ALA A 55 10.95 6.62 8.14
C ALA A 55 11.00 6.15 6.67
N CYS A 56 9.88 6.22 5.93
CA CYS A 56 9.81 5.72 4.56
C CYS A 56 10.86 6.39 3.65
N ASP A 57 10.96 7.72 3.66
CA ASP A 57 11.90 8.44 2.81
C ASP A 57 13.36 8.13 3.17
N ALA A 58 13.66 8.08 4.47
CA ALA A 58 14.95 7.66 5.01
C ALA A 58 15.36 6.26 4.55
N MET A 59 14.41 5.32 4.45
CA MET A 59 14.70 3.92 4.14
C MET A 59 14.65 3.60 2.65
N THR A 60 13.93 4.38 1.85
CA THR A 60 13.75 4.17 0.40
C THR A 60 14.61 5.10 -0.46
N GLY A 61 15.31 6.07 0.15
CA GLY A 61 16.22 6.99 -0.54
C GLY A 61 15.58 8.30 -1.01
N GLY A 62 14.41 8.66 -0.46
CA GLY A 62 13.74 9.94 -0.70
C GLY A 62 14.42 11.12 0.01
N GLY A 63 15.22 10.86 1.04
CA GLY A 63 15.93 11.87 1.83
C GLY A 63 16.31 11.31 3.21
N PRO A 64 17.05 12.04 4.06
CA PRO A 64 17.39 11.57 5.40
C PRO A 64 16.28 11.80 6.44
N ASP A 65 15.17 12.41 6.04
CA ASP A 65 14.17 12.95 6.95
C ASP A 65 13.20 11.87 7.47
N VAL A 66 12.70 12.09 8.67
CA VAL A 66 11.62 11.32 9.28
C VAL A 66 10.48 12.26 9.63
N GLU A 67 9.27 11.85 9.33
CA GLU A 67 8.08 12.69 9.47
C GLU A 67 7.26 12.27 10.67
N ALA A 68 6.78 13.22 11.48
CA ALA A 68 5.85 12.92 12.56
C ALA A 68 4.50 12.47 11.98
N VAL A 69 3.95 11.37 12.49
CA VAL A 69 2.70 10.78 12.00
C VAL A 69 1.81 10.34 13.15
N ASP A 70 0.51 10.23 12.88
CA ASP A 70 -0.42 9.51 13.75
C ASP A 70 -0.46 8.03 13.31
N GLU A 71 0.13 7.16 14.12
CA GLU A 71 0.19 5.71 13.88
C GLU A 71 -1.21 5.04 13.79
N THR A 72 -2.27 5.69 14.27
CA THR A 72 -3.65 5.20 14.20
C THR A 72 -4.36 5.58 12.90
N SER A 73 -3.74 6.44 12.09
CA SER A 73 -4.24 6.79 10.76
C SER A 73 -4.18 5.59 9.81
N GLU A 74 -4.99 5.66 8.76
CA GLU A 74 -4.97 4.69 7.66
C GLU A 74 -3.56 4.62 7.03
N ALA A 75 -3.14 3.41 6.69
CA ALA A 75 -1.88 3.19 6.01
C ALA A 75 -1.90 3.82 4.60
N CYS A 76 -0.77 4.39 4.18
CA CYS A 76 -0.61 4.97 2.86
C CYS A 76 0.00 3.97 1.86
N GLU A 77 0.15 4.41 0.61
CA GLU A 77 0.75 3.63 -0.48
C GLU A 77 2.18 3.14 -0.22
N CYS A 78 2.90 3.76 0.73
CA CYS A 78 4.22 3.34 1.17
C CYS A 78 4.20 2.16 2.17
N PHE A 79 3.03 1.60 2.48
CA PHE A 79 2.90 0.51 3.43
C PHE A 79 3.65 -0.74 3.00
N GLU A 80 4.50 -1.23 3.90
CA GLU A 80 5.17 -2.51 3.74
C GLU A 80 5.03 -3.33 5.04
N PHE A 81 4.74 -4.62 4.87
CA PHE A 81 4.74 -5.60 5.97
C PHE A 81 6.17 -6.08 6.22
N GLU A 82 6.52 -6.37 7.48
CA GLU A 82 7.77 -7.08 7.83
C GLU A 82 7.76 -8.55 7.39
#